data_AF-A0ABD2XTA1-F1
#
_entry.id   AF-A0ABD2XTA1-F1
#
_cell.length_a   1.000
_cell.length_b   1.000
_cell.length_c   1.000
_cell.angle_alpha   90.00
_cell.angle_beta   90.00
_cell.angle_gamma   90.00
#
_symmetry.space_group_name_H-M   'P 1'
#
loop_
_entity.id
_entity.type
_entity.pdbx_description
1 polymer ?
#
loop_
_entity_poly.entity_id
_entity_poly.type
_entity_poly.pdbx_seq_one_letter_code
_entity_poly.pdbx_strand_id
1 'polypeptide(L)'
;MTTKSAYGEACLLPIMNGQILRKVVSDVSSEIDKLGKELETILEIDEVMKEECNCCGLQEECTKEYILQVKNSYSGKWVCGLCSEAVKERLNRIPKTAIEEALSTHRSFCQEFNSKTRLNPKLSFTCTMREIAKRKYESRKNNPCFSKIARTSSCVPRLL
;
A
#
# COMPACT_ATOMS: atom_id res chain seq x y z
N MET A 1 27.97 28.96 43.61
CA MET A 1 26.75 28.57 44.34
C MET A 1 26.42 27.11 44.00
N THR A 2 26.54 26.27 45.03
CA THR A 2 25.85 24.99 45.32
C THR A 2 25.75 23.84 44.31
N THR A 3 25.81 22.64 44.91
CA THR A 3 26.16 21.30 44.42
C THR A 3 24.98 20.31 44.32
N LYS A 4 25.19 19.26 43.49
CA LYS A 4 24.88 17.80 43.65
C LYS A 4 23.43 17.32 43.85
N SER A 5 23.06 16.26 43.10
CA SER A 5 22.82 14.92 43.68
C SER A 5 22.89 13.81 42.62
N ALA A 6 23.39 12.64 43.05
CA ALA A 6 23.53 11.39 42.34
C ALA A 6 22.78 10.31 43.13
N TYR A 7 22.17 9.34 42.45
CA TYR A 7 21.56 8.18 43.08
C TYR A 7 21.95 6.93 42.28
N GLY A 8 22.62 6.01 42.95
CA GLY A 8 23.14 4.75 42.44
C GLY A 8 23.82 4.04 43.60
N GLU A 9 23.02 3.54 44.53
CA GLU A 9 23.49 2.85 45.73
C GLU A 9 23.15 1.37 45.61
N ALA A 10 24.18 0.57 45.29
CA ALA A 10 24.09 -0.88 45.29
C ALA A 10 24.09 -1.38 46.73
N CYS A 11 23.01 -2.05 47.15
CA CYS A 11 22.95 -2.75 48.42
C CYS A 11 23.92 -3.94 48.43
N LEU A 12 25.12 -3.71 48.95
CA LEU A 12 26.03 -4.75 49.42
C LEU A 12 25.58 -5.18 50.83
N LEU A 13 25.18 -6.44 50.99
CA LEU A 13 25.06 -7.07 52.32
C LEU A 13 26.38 -7.81 52.64
N PRO A 14 26.99 -7.59 53.82
CA PRO A 14 28.21 -8.29 54.19
C PRO A 14 27.88 -9.70 54.73
N ILE A 15 28.41 -10.74 54.09
CA ILE A 15 28.35 -12.11 54.62
C ILE A 15 29.73 -12.48 55.18
N MET A 16 29.73 -12.89 56.44
CA MET A 16 30.88 -13.37 57.20
C MET A 16 31.18 -14.84 56.85
N ASN A 17 32.46 -15.21 56.97
CA ASN A 17 33.08 -16.55 56.84
C ASN A 17 33.46 -17.04 55.43
N GLY A 18 34.77 -17.31 55.29
CA GLY A 18 35.46 -17.71 54.07
C GLY A 18 35.18 -19.13 53.60
N GLN A 19 33.99 -19.36 53.07
CA GLN A 19 33.74 -20.44 52.13
C GLN A 19 33.50 -19.83 50.75
N ILE A 20 34.30 -20.23 49.77
CA ILE A 20 34.10 -19.83 48.37
C ILE A 20 32.81 -20.51 47.90
N LEU A 21 31.70 -19.78 48.01
CA LEU A 21 30.42 -20.19 47.46
C LEU A 21 30.54 -20.23 45.94
N ARG A 22 30.60 -21.44 45.36
CA ARG A 22 30.44 -21.58 43.90
C ARG A 22 29.00 -21.23 43.58
N LYS A 23 28.80 -20.16 42.83
CA LYS A 23 27.48 -19.78 42.33
C LYS A 23 26.97 -20.90 41.42
N VAL A 24 25.96 -21.62 41.87
CA VAL A 24 25.27 -22.61 41.05
C VAL A 24 24.30 -21.83 40.17
N VAL A 25 24.56 -21.79 38.86
CA VAL A 25 23.62 -21.20 37.89
C VAL A 25 22.58 -22.27 37.62
N SER A 26 21.31 -22.02 37.97
CA SER A 26 20.24 -22.96 37.64
C SER A 26 19.89 -22.85 36.15
N ASP A 27 19.52 -23.96 35.53
CA ASP A 27 19.09 -24.02 34.13
C ASP A 27 17.96 -23.02 33.81
N VAL A 28 17.10 -22.73 34.79
CA VAL A 28 16.02 -21.72 34.70
C VAL A 28 16.52 -20.33 34.29
N SER A 29 17.72 -19.92 34.72
CA SER A 29 18.25 -18.59 34.37
C SER A 29 18.60 -18.51 32.88
N SER A 30 19.08 -19.61 32.30
CA SER A 30 19.41 -19.68 30.87
C SER A 30 18.16 -19.73 29.98
N GLU A 31 17.08 -20.32 30.48
CA GLU A 31 15.78 -20.37 29.81
C GLU A 31 15.11 -18.98 29.79
N ILE A 32 15.21 -18.22 30.88
CA ILE A 32 14.71 -16.83 30.94
C ILE A 32 15.46 -15.93 29.94
N ASP A 33 16.80 -16.02 29.88
CA ASP A 33 17.59 -15.24 28.91
C ASP A 33 17.24 -15.60 27.46
N LYS A 34 16.93 -16.87 27.21
CA LYS A 34 16.52 -17.35 25.88
C LYS A 34 15.14 -16.81 25.49
N LEU A 35 14.17 -16.89 26.41
CA LEU A 35 12.83 -16.34 26.21
C LEU A 35 12.87 -14.82 26.03
N GLY A 36 13.74 -14.12 26.75
CA GLY A 36 13.95 -12.68 26.59
C GLY A 36 14.40 -12.32 25.17
N LYS A 37 15.38 -13.05 24.62
CA LYS A 37 15.84 -12.86 23.24
C LYS A 37 14.79 -13.22 22.19
N GLU A 38 14.04 -14.30 22.41
CA GLU A 38 12.93 -14.68 21.52
C GLU A 38 11.85 -13.59 21.50
N LEU A 39 11.49 -13.02 22.65
CA LEU A 39 10.54 -11.93 22.75
C LEU A 39 11.05 -10.64 22.08
N GLU A 40 12.32 -10.29 22.27
CA GLU A 40 12.96 -9.14 21.61
C GLU A 40 12.97 -9.31 20.08
N THR A 41 13.25 -10.52 19.60
CA THR A 41 13.19 -10.85 18.16
C THR A 41 11.77 -10.75 17.60
N ILE A 42 10.76 -11.22 18.34
CA ILE A 42 9.35 -11.12 17.94
C ILE A 42 8.92 -9.65 17.85
N LEU A 43 9.31 -8.82 18.83
CA LEU A 43 9.00 -7.39 18.84
C LEU A 43 9.64 -6.62 17.68
N GLU A 44 10.83 -7.02 17.22
CA GLU A 44 11.46 -6.43 16.03
C GLU A 44 10.71 -6.79 14.73
N ILE A 45 10.19 -8.02 14.60
CA ILE A 45 9.44 -8.48 13.42
C ILE A 45 8.05 -7.81 13.33
N ASP A 46 7.42 -7.57 14.48
CA ASP A 46 6.10 -6.94 14.55
C ASP A 46 6.15 -5.40 14.46
N GLU A 47 7.32 -4.80 14.20
CA GLU A 47 7.42 -3.36 14.06
C GLU A 47 6.76 -2.87 12.77
N VAL A 48 5.54 -2.36 12.91
CA VAL A 48 4.73 -1.82 11.82
C VAL A 48 5.11 -0.37 11.53
N MET A 49 5.39 -0.08 10.26
CA MET A 49 5.65 1.25 9.74
C MET A 49 4.55 1.69 8.77
N LYS A 50 4.34 3.00 8.66
CA LYS A 50 3.44 3.60 7.66
C LYS A 50 4.23 4.09 6.46
N GLU A 51 3.85 3.65 5.28
CA GLU A 51 4.49 4.06 4.02
C GLU A 51 3.43 4.51 3.01
N GLU A 52 3.72 5.60 2.29
CA GLU A 52 2.84 6.17 1.27
C GLU A 52 3.22 5.66 -0.11
N CYS A 53 2.26 5.05 -0.82
CA CYS A 53 2.51 4.50 -2.15
C CYS A 53 2.94 5.58 -3.15
N ASN A 54 4.08 5.36 -3.81
CA ASN A 54 4.62 6.30 -4.81
C ASN A 54 3.75 6.46 -6.08
N CYS A 55 2.77 5.58 -6.29
CA CYS A 55 1.85 5.64 -7.43
C CYS A 55 0.58 6.44 -7.11
N CYS A 56 -0.16 6.03 -6.07
CA CYS A 56 -1.51 6.53 -5.80
C CYS A 56 -1.67 7.36 -4.52
N GLY A 57 -0.63 7.45 -3.68
CA GLY A 57 -0.67 8.18 -2.41
C GLY A 57 -1.47 7.47 -1.29
N LEU A 58 -1.84 6.20 -1.49
CA LEU A 58 -2.45 5.41 -0.42
C LEU A 58 -1.38 5.07 0.64
N GLN A 59 -1.70 5.33 1.91
CA GLN A 59 -0.86 4.96 3.04
C GLN A 59 -1.26 3.57 3.54
N GLU A 60 -0.26 2.70 3.75
CA GLU A 60 -0.45 1.36 4.28
C GLU A 60 0.45 1.15 5.51
N GLU A 61 -0.04 0.36 6.46
CA GLU A 61 0.70 -0.11 7.64
C GLU A 61 1.30 -1.48 7.31
N CYS A 62 2.62 -1.61 7.38
CA CYS A 62 3.36 -2.81 6.93
C CYS A 62 4.58 -3.07 7.82
N THR A 63 5.01 -4.33 7.92
CA THR A 63 6.28 -4.68 8.59
C THR A 63 7.47 -4.15 7.80
N LYS A 64 8.59 -3.90 8.49
CA LYS A 64 9.83 -3.41 7.88
C LYS A 64 10.34 -4.33 6.79
N GLU A 65 10.31 -5.64 7.02
CA GLU A 65 10.78 -6.66 6.08
C GLU A 65 9.98 -6.61 4.79
N TYR A 66 8.65 -6.49 4.91
CA TYR A 66 7.78 -6.42 3.74
C TYR A 66 8.02 -5.15 2.93
N ILE A 67 8.22 -4.01 3.60
CA ILE A 67 8.56 -2.74 2.93
C ILE A 67 9.84 -2.88 2.11
N LEU A 68 10.89 -3.49 2.68
CA LEU A 68 12.16 -3.71 1.99
C LEU A 68 12.01 -4.65 0.79
N GLN A 69 11.27 -5.76 0.95
CA GLN A 69 11.02 -6.72 -0.14
C GLN A 69 10.30 -6.05 -1.33
N VAL A 70 9.29 -5.23 -1.05
CA VAL A 70 8.56 -4.48 -2.08
C VAL A 70 9.50 -3.46 -2.74
N LYS A 71 10.24 -2.65 -1.96
CA LYS A 71 11.18 -1.67 -2.53
C LYS A 71 12.22 -2.34 -3.45
N ASN A 72 12.74 -3.51 -3.07
CA ASN A 72 13.66 -4.29 -3.92
C ASN A 72 13.03 -4.75 -5.24
N SER A 73 11.72 -4.98 -5.26
CA SER A 73 10.99 -5.44 -6.45
C SER A 73 10.59 -4.30 -7.40
N TYR A 74 10.57 -3.05 -6.92
CA TYR A 74 10.01 -1.89 -7.64
C TYR A 74 10.97 -0.70 -7.72
N SER A 75 12.24 -0.97 -8.02
CA SER A 75 13.28 0.08 -8.20
C SER A 75 13.40 1.02 -7.00
N GLY A 76 13.40 0.46 -5.79
CA GLY A 76 13.52 1.20 -4.53
C GLY A 76 12.26 1.94 -4.08
N LYS A 77 11.14 1.82 -4.81
CA LYS A 77 9.89 2.55 -4.51
C LYS A 77 8.92 1.67 -3.74
N TRP A 78 8.22 2.26 -2.78
CA TRP A 78 7.12 1.61 -2.11
C TRP A 78 5.85 1.67 -2.98
N VAL A 79 5.22 0.52 -3.16
CA VAL A 79 4.02 0.36 -3.99
C VAL A 79 3.00 -0.42 -3.20
N CYS A 80 1.79 0.12 -3.05
CA CYS A 80 0.73 -0.55 -2.30
C CYS A 80 0.30 -1.85 -2.96
N GLY A 81 -0.38 -2.72 -2.21
CA GLY A 81 -0.81 -4.04 -2.68
C GLY A 81 -1.65 -4.00 -3.98
N LEU A 82 -2.43 -2.95 -4.21
CA LEU A 82 -3.21 -2.81 -5.45
C LEU A 82 -2.38 -2.32 -6.63
N CYS A 83 -1.46 -1.38 -6.40
CA CYS A 83 -0.60 -0.86 -7.45
C CYS A 83 0.46 -1.88 -7.86
N SER A 84 0.89 -2.74 -6.94
CA SER A 84 1.88 -3.80 -7.20
C SER A 84 1.34 -4.81 -8.21
N GLU A 85 0.09 -5.26 -8.04
CA GLU A 85 -0.61 -6.14 -8.98
C GLU A 85 -0.87 -5.46 -10.33
N ALA A 86 -1.25 -4.18 -10.33
CA ALA A 86 -1.46 -3.43 -11.57
C ALA A 86 -0.16 -3.28 -12.39
N VAL A 87 0.99 -3.06 -11.72
CA VAL A 87 2.30 -2.99 -12.38
C VAL A 87 2.74 -4.37 -12.88
N LYS A 88 2.56 -5.44 -12.08
CA LYS A 88 2.84 -6.82 -12.52
C LYS A 88 2.03 -7.18 -13.76
N GLU A 89 0.74 -6.89 -13.78
CA GLU A 89 -0.13 -7.13 -14.94
C GLU A 89 0.36 -6.38 -16.18
N ARG A 90 0.82 -5.13 -16.03
CA ARG A 90 1.39 -4.37 -17.14
C ARG A 90 2.67 -5.02 -17.69
N LEU A 91 3.56 -5.46 -16.81
CA LEU A 91 4.79 -6.16 -17.22
C LEU A 91 4.47 -7.48 -17.92
N ASN A 92 3.45 -8.21 -17.47
CA ASN A 92 2.98 -9.43 -18.13
C ASN A 92 2.43 -9.16 -19.55
N ARG A 93 1.69 -8.06 -19.73
CA ARG A 93 1.15 -7.66 -21.05
C ARG A 93 2.20 -7.11 -22.00
N ILE A 94 3.23 -6.47 -21.48
CA ILE A 94 4.30 -5.84 -22.26
C ILE A 94 5.66 -6.29 -21.69
N PRO A 95 6.10 -7.53 -22.00
CA PRO A 95 7.25 -8.17 -21.32
C PRO A 95 8.59 -7.46 -21.48
N LYS A 96 8.71 -6.54 -22.45
CA LYS A 96 9.95 -5.80 -22.74
C LYS A 96 10.03 -4.44 -22.04
N THR A 97 9.02 -4.08 -21.24
CA THR A 97 8.98 -2.80 -20.53
C THR A 97 9.81 -2.86 -19.26
N ALA A 98 10.64 -1.84 -19.02
CA ALA A 98 11.39 -1.72 -17.77
C ALA A 98 10.45 -1.47 -16.59
N ILE A 99 10.77 -2.00 -15.40
CA ILE A 99 9.97 -1.80 -14.18
C ILE A 99 9.72 -0.31 -13.90
N GLU A 100 10.73 0.53 -14.11
CA GLU A 100 10.64 1.98 -13.92
C GLU A 100 9.64 2.64 -14.88
N GLU A 101 9.60 2.19 -16.13
CA GLU A 101 8.65 2.68 -17.14
C GLU A 101 7.23 2.22 -16.81
N ALA A 102 7.06 0.97 -16.38
CA ALA A 102 5.78 0.45 -15.92
C ALA A 102 5.25 1.24 -14.71
N LEU A 103 6.13 1.52 -13.74
CA LEU A 103 5.82 2.36 -12.57
C LEU A 103 5.48 3.80 -12.97
N SER A 104 6.27 4.41 -13.85
CA SER A 104 6.04 5.78 -14.32
C SER A 104 4.66 5.90 -14.98
N THR A 105 4.34 4.97 -15.87
CA THR A 105 3.05 5.00 -16.57
C THR A 105 1.88 4.75 -15.62
N HIS A 106 2.03 3.82 -14.67
CA HIS A 106 0.99 3.57 -13.68
C HIS A 106 0.79 4.77 -12.74
N ARG A 107 1.88 5.42 -12.32
CA ARG A 107 1.84 6.66 -11.54
C ARG A 107 1.10 7.78 -12.26
N SER A 108 1.36 8.00 -13.55
CA SER A 108 0.63 8.99 -14.35
C SER A 108 -0.87 8.68 -14.41
N PHE A 109 -1.23 7.41 -14.58
CA PHE A 109 -2.63 6.97 -14.52
C PHE A 109 -3.27 7.26 -13.16
N CYS A 110 -2.58 6.94 -12.06
CA CYS A 110 -3.07 7.22 -10.71
C CYS A 110 -3.21 8.72 -10.45
N GLN A 111 -2.29 9.56 -10.94
CA GLN A 111 -2.37 11.02 -10.83
C GLN A 111 -3.58 11.58 -11.60
N GLU A 112 -3.83 11.09 -12.81
CA GLU A 112 -5.02 11.47 -13.57
C GLU A 112 -6.31 11.04 -12.85
N PHE A 113 -6.35 9.79 -12.37
CA PHE A 113 -7.49 9.29 -11.61
C PHE A 113 -7.73 10.13 -10.34
N ASN A 114 -6.67 10.42 -9.59
CA ASN A 114 -6.77 11.20 -8.37
C ASN A 114 -7.23 12.63 -8.63
N SER A 115 -6.72 13.29 -9.69
CA SER A 115 -7.04 14.68 -10.04
C SER A 115 -8.40 14.85 -10.73
N LYS A 116 -8.93 13.83 -11.40
CA LYS A 116 -10.21 13.93 -12.12
C LYS A 116 -11.29 13.09 -11.45
N THR A 117 -11.11 11.78 -11.46
CA THR A 117 -12.15 10.82 -11.06
C THR A 117 -12.39 10.82 -9.56
N ARG A 118 -11.33 10.83 -8.74
CA ARG A 118 -11.45 10.82 -7.29
C ARG A 118 -11.94 12.17 -6.74
N LEU A 119 -11.48 13.29 -7.32
CA LEU A 119 -11.95 14.63 -6.92
C LEU A 119 -13.45 14.83 -7.19
N ASN A 120 -13.95 14.39 -8.34
CA ASN A 120 -15.36 14.51 -8.66
C ASN A 120 -15.91 13.28 -9.40
N PRO A 121 -16.25 12.20 -8.67
CA PRO A 121 -16.68 10.95 -9.28
C PRO A 121 -17.96 11.09 -10.12
N LYS A 122 -18.89 11.95 -9.68
CA LYS A 122 -20.15 12.22 -10.39
C LYS A 122 -19.89 12.92 -11.72
N LEU A 123 -19.08 13.97 -11.73
CA LEU A 123 -18.72 14.68 -12.96
C LEU A 123 -17.94 13.76 -13.89
N SER A 124 -16.94 13.03 -13.38
CA SER A 124 -16.17 12.06 -14.15
C SER A 124 -17.08 11.02 -14.81
N PHE A 125 -18.06 10.49 -14.09
CA PHE A 125 -19.04 9.53 -14.63
C PHE A 125 -19.94 10.14 -15.71
N THR A 126 -20.47 11.34 -15.49
CA THR A 126 -21.33 12.00 -16.49
C THR A 126 -20.53 12.37 -17.75
N CYS A 127 -19.27 12.78 -17.61
CA CYS A 127 -18.36 13.02 -18.73
C CYS A 127 -18.06 11.74 -19.51
N THR A 128 -17.77 10.62 -18.85
CA THR A 128 -17.54 9.34 -19.55
C THR A 128 -18.80 8.86 -20.26
N MET A 129 -19.98 8.98 -19.65
CA MET A 129 -21.26 8.66 -20.32
C MET A 129 -21.51 9.54 -21.55
N ARG A 130 -21.19 10.84 -21.46
CA ARG A 130 -21.25 11.77 -22.60
C ARG A 130 -20.31 11.36 -23.72
N GLU A 131 -19.06 10.99 -23.39
CA GLU A 131 -18.09 10.53 -24.38
C GLU A 131 -18.54 9.24 -25.06
N ILE A 132 -19.10 8.28 -24.32
CA ILE A 132 -19.65 7.04 -24.88
C ILE A 132 -20.76 7.37 -25.89
N ALA A 133 -21.72 8.22 -25.52
CA ALA A 133 -22.79 8.65 -26.41
C ALA A 133 -22.25 9.36 -27.67
N LYS A 134 -21.26 10.24 -27.51
CA LYS A 134 -20.59 10.95 -28.61
C LYS A 134 -19.90 9.98 -29.58
N ARG A 135 -19.08 9.07 -29.08
CA ARG A 135 -18.39 8.05 -29.89
C ARG A 135 -19.39 7.17 -30.66
N LYS A 136 -20.52 6.80 -30.03
CA LYS A 136 -21.60 6.03 -30.67
C LYS A 136 -22.29 6.83 -31.78
N TYR A 137 -22.53 8.13 -31.59
CA TYR A 137 -23.09 9.00 -32.61
C TYR A 137 -22.16 9.17 -33.81
N GLU A 138 -20.88 9.44 -33.56
CA GLU A 138 -19.85 9.60 -34.60
C GLU A 138 -19.65 8.30 -35.41
N SER A 139 -19.66 7.14 -34.74
CA SER A 139 -19.60 5.83 -35.41
C SER A 139 -20.76 5.61 -36.39
N ARG A 140 -21.99 6.02 -36.05
CA ARG A 140 -23.15 5.96 -36.96
C ARG A 140 -23.03 6.95 -38.13
N LYS A 141 -22.54 8.16 -37.87
CA LYS A 141 -22.33 9.17 -38.91
C LYS A 141 -21.31 8.71 -39.96
N ASN A 142 -20.25 8.02 -39.51
CA ASN A 142 -19.15 7.58 -40.38
C ASN A 142 -19.40 6.22 -41.06
N ASN A 143 -20.47 5.49 -40.70
CA ASN A 143 -20.91 4.27 -41.37
C ASN A 143 -22.33 4.47 -41.97
N PRO A 144 -22.45 4.88 -43.24
CA PRO A 144 -23.74 5.19 -43.88
C PRO A 144 -24.66 3.97 -44.05
N CYS A 145 -24.15 2.75 -43.83
CA CYS A 145 -24.84 1.49 -44.09
C CYS A 145 -25.82 1.05 -42.97
N PHE A 146 -25.89 1.78 -41.84
CA PHE A 146 -26.99 1.57 -40.89
C PHE A 146 -28.25 2.24 -41.43
N SER A 147 -29.14 1.40 -41.97
CA SER A 147 -30.50 1.73 -42.38
C SER A 147 -31.09 2.79 -41.47
N LYS A 148 -31.45 3.94 -42.07
CA LYS A 148 -32.21 5.02 -41.45
C LYS A 148 -33.23 4.41 -40.51
N ILE A 149 -33.15 4.70 -39.21
CA ILE A 149 -34.24 4.41 -38.28
C ILE A 149 -35.41 5.22 -38.81
N ALA A 150 -36.29 4.58 -39.57
CA ALA A 150 -37.54 5.16 -40.00
C ALA A 150 -38.29 5.51 -38.72
N ARG A 151 -38.58 6.81 -38.54
CA ARG A 151 -39.47 7.26 -37.49
C ARG A 151 -40.81 6.57 -37.74
N THR A 152 -41.12 5.50 -37.02
CA THR A 152 -42.47 4.96 -36.97
C THR A 152 -43.33 6.01 -36.30
N SER A 153 -44.13 6.73 -37.09
CA SER A 153 -45.19 7.59 -36.60
C SER A 153 -46.17 6.72 -35.80
N SER A 154 -46.10 6.79 -34.48
CA SER A 154 -47.04 6.09 -33.60
C SER A 154 -48.44 6.63 -33.84
N CYS A 155 -49.40 5.73 -34.04
CA CYS A 155 -50.80 5.99 -34.27
C CYS A 155 -51.38 6.94 -33.20
N VAL A 156 -52.06 7.99 -33.66
CA VAL A 156 -52.90 8.85 -32.82
C VAL A 156 -54.06 8.00 -32.28
N PRO A 157 -54.36 8.00 -30.97
CA PRO A 157 -55.56 7.35 -30.46
C PRO A 157 -56.78 8.13 -30.95
N ARG A 158 -57.68 7.50 -31.73
CA ARG A 158 -59.02 8.05 -31.93
C ARG A 158 -59.77 7.90 -30.60
N LEU A 159 -60.00 9.02 -29.94
CA LEU A 159 -61.02 9.13 -28.92
C LEU A 159 -62.37 9.08 -29.62
N LEU A 160 -63.16 8.04 -29.32
CA LEU A 160 -64.61 8.00 -29.50
C LEU A 160 -65.23 7.95 -28.11
#